data_AF-A0A087VXR4-F1
#
_entry.id   AF-A0A087VXR4-F1
#
_cell.length_a   1.000
_cell.length_b   1.000
_cell.length_c   1.000
_cell.angle_alpha   90.00
_cell.angle_beta   90.00
_cell.angle_gamma   90.00
#
_symmetry.space_group_name_H-M   'P 1'
#
loop_
_entity.id
_entity.type
_entity.pdbx_description
1 polymer ?
#
loop_
_entity_poly.entity_id
_entity_poly.type
_entity_poly.pdbx_seq_one_letter_code
_entity_poly.pdbx_strand_id
1 'polypeptide(L)'
;MGIILHIKQFKVISRNRASTQSVLRGVSDGGKCWITLTATENIPISHCFLCTGENCPHIIYLQPQQPQKFCLRLGLAPDLSDSLRGAIEKALQTLNVGSTAVIEVKLSEHSSCQVTAHLDGFSAPQAFYPTPVNDEEEEKNQPTLRKNAATGDNVEATSSHGNGTNIAWRTSTPRLWFAQASVLKARGSSLFNSAPRGDAHNLSPIIAAFACYSRALQLVTLIGAALDLSLRAEEVEKEKEECEVTFGLVGGDYIDLDGDAQYSVDPERVEVDVEAMEKVHFSLLSNMALCQLKAGCPAYAVKLCTQALEIAPQDNTLLAASQEVDEEEEEGGRGIDLRDVEKVLYRRASAYLLMEEFEAGIEDANRLLQLNPTNQAGEKVLHELQVSLRAHNATMARMMKKAFQ
;
A
#
# COMPACT_ATOMS: atom_id res chain seq x y z
N MET A 1 -2.45 -36.31 8.36
CA MET A 1 -2.41 -36.02 6.92
C MET A 1 -2.91 -34.60 6.73
N GLY A 2 -2.03 -33.64 6.44
CA GLY A 2 -2.45 -32.28 6.08
C GLY A 2 -3.03 -32.30 4.67
N ILE A 3 -4.28 -31.88 4.52
CA ILE A 3 -4.91 -31.71 3.20
C ILE A 3 -4.46 -30.35 2.67
N ILE A 4 -3.67 -30.35 1.60
CA ILE A 4 -3.30 -29.13 0.89
C ILE A 4 -4.53 -28.66 0.12
N LEU A 5 -5.17 -27.60 0.60
CA LEU A 5 -6.33 -26.99 -0.04
C LEU A 5 -5.84 -26.02 -1.12
N HIS A 6 -5.80 -26.50 -2.37
CA HIS A 6 -5.57 -25.62 -3.52
C HIS A 6 -6.88 -24.89 -3.88
N ILE A 7 -7.04 -23.68 -3.35
CA ILE A 7 -8.20 -22.85 -3.66
C ILE A 7 -8.02 -22.26 -5.07
N LYS A 8 -8.92 -22.62 -6.00
CA LYS A 8 -8.75 -22.27 -7.44
C LYS A 8 -9.61 -21.09 -7.92
N GLN A 9 -10.75 -20.82 -7.27
CA GLN A 9 -11.69 -19.79 -7.75
C GLN A 9 -12.70 -19.41 -6.68
N PHE A 10 -13.06 -18.12 -6.65
CA PHE A 10 -14.14 -17.60 -5.82
C PHE A 10 -15.28 -17.03 -6.67
N LYS A 11 -16.52 -17.31 -6.27
CA LYS A 11 -17.72 -16.67 -6.83
C LYS A 11 -18.48 -15.99 -5.71
N VAL A 12 -18.68 -14.68 -5.84
CA VAL A 12 -19.44 -13.88 -4.87
C VAL A 12 -20.86 -13.72 -5.38
N ILE A 13 -21.83 -14.15 -4.56
CA ILE A 13 -23.25 -13.94 -4.80
C ILE A 13 -23.78 -13.05 -3.67
N SER A 14 -23.97 -11.76 -3.96
CA SER A 14 -24.56 -10.80 -3.02
C SER A 14 -26.09 -10.85 -3.11
N ARG A 15 -26.77 -11.01 -1.97
CA ARG A 15 -28.21 -10.81 -1.86
C ARG A 15 -28.49 -9.61 -0.98
N ASN A 16 -28.62 -8.43 -1.58
CA ASN A 16 -29.12 -7.27 -0.85
C ASN A 16 -30.63 -7.45 -0.62
N ARG A 17 -31.04 -7.54 0.64
CA ARG A 17 -32.46 -7.36 0.97
C ARG A 17 -32.80 -5.90 0.69
N ALA A 18 -33.86 -5.66 -0.07
CA ALA A 18 -34.32 -4.32 -0.41
C ALA A 18 -34.79 -3.59 0.85
N SER A 19 -33.87 -2.94 1.57
CA SER A 19 -34.21 -1.95 2.59
C SER A 19 -34.22 -0.58 1.93
N THR A 20 -35.36 0.10 1.98
CA THR A 20 -35.64 1.44 1.44
C THR A 20 -34.93 2.59 2.18
N GLN A 21 -33.94 2.30 3.03
CA GLN A 21 -33.12 3.35 3.63
C GLN A 21 -32.10 3.86 2.59
N SER A 22 -31.81 5.15 2.63
CA SER A 22 -30.73 5.81 1.90
C SER A 22 -29.39 5.24 2.41
N VAL A 23 -29.05 4.06 1.92
CA VAL A 23 -27.96 3.25 2.46
C VAL A 23 -26.67 3.67 1.78
N LEU A 24 -25.76 4.22 2.58
CA LEU A 24 -24.32 4.32 2.29
C LEU A 24 -23.88 3.06 1.55
N ARG A 25 -23.59 3.18 0.25
CA ARG A 25 -23.17 2.04 -0.55
C ARG A 25 -21.71 1.74 -0.27
N GLY A 26 -21.49 0.57 0.32
CA GLY A 26 -20.20 -0.08 0.37
C GLY A 26 -19.31 0.41 1.51
N VAL A 27 -18.58 -0.54 2.09
CA VAL A 27 -17.53 -0.21 3.05
C VAL A 27 -16.33 0.36 2.27
N SER A 28 -15.85 1.53 2.69
CA SER A 28 -14.69 2.16 2.09
C SER A 28 -13.40 1.38 2.38
N ASP A 29 -12.43 1.48 1.47
CA ASP A 29 -11.09 0.96 1.70
C ASP A 29 -10.49 1.54 2.99
N GLY A 30 -9.77 0.72 3.76
CA GLY A 30 -9.21 1.09 5.07
C GLY A 30 -10.16 0.96 6.25
N GLY A 31 -11.47 0.93 6.04
CA GLY A 31 -12.46 0.79 7.10
C GLY A 31 -12.40 -0.57 7.79
N LYS A 32 -12.52 -0.58 9.13
CA LYS A 32 -12.68 -1.81 9.94
C LYS A 32 -14.10 -2.35 9.79
N CYS A 33 -14.23 -3.59 9.35
CA CYS A 33 -15.47 -4.35 9.27
C CYS A 33 -15.60 -5.27 10.49
N TRP A 34 -16.83 -5.40 10.98
CA TRP A 34 -17.25 -6.45 11.91
C TRP A 34 -18.18 -7.40 11.16
N ILE A 35 -17.81 -8.67 11.09
CA ILE A 35 -18.49 -9.66 10.27
C ILE A 35 -18.76 -10.93 11.06
N THR A 36 -19.83 -11.61 10.68
CA THR A 36 -20.11 -12.98 11.10
C THR A 36 -19.92 -13.91 9.90
N LEU A 37 -19.01 -14.88 10.02
CA LEU A 37 -18.75 -15.89 9.01
C LEU A 37 -19.42 -17.20 9.40
N THR A 38 -20.05 -17.88 8.43
CA THR A 38 -20.47 -19.28 8.54
C THR A 38 -19.93 -20.07 7.36
N ALA A 39 -19.51 -21.31 7.60
CA ALA A 39 -19.01 -22.20 6.55
C ALA A 39 -19.81 -23.50 6.50
N THR A 40 -19.91 -24.12 5.32
CA THR A 40 -20.49 -25.46 5.17
C THR A 40 -19.54 -26.57 5.60
N GLU A 41 -18.24 -26.30 5.61
CA GLU A 41 -17.16 -27.24 5.91
C GLU A 41 -16.09 -26.56 6.77
N ASN A 42 -15.13 -27.35 7.28
CA ASN A 42 -13.97 -26.81 7.99
C ASN A 42 -13.07 -26.06 7.00
N ILE A 43 -12.98 -24.74 7.13
CA ILE A 43 -12.20 -23.90 6.24
C ILE A 43 -11.14 -23.15 7.06
N PRO A 44 -9.85 -23.29 6.71
CA PRO A 44 -8.81 -22.50 7.35
C PRO A 44 -8.92 -21.04 6.90
N ILE A 45 -8.93 -20.14 7.86
CA ILE A 45 -8.69 -18.71 7.70
C ILE A 45 -7.34 -18.41 8.31
N SER A 46 -6.46 -17.79 7.55
CA SER A 46 -5.22 -17.25 8.07
C SER A 46 -5.52 -16.07 8.99
N HIS A 47 -5.27 -16.21 10.29
CA HIS A 47 -5.33 -15.12 11.27
C HIS A 47 -4.20 -14.13 11.06
N CYS A 48 -3.07 -14.58 10.52
CA CYS A 48 -1.91 -13.74 10.24
C CYS A 48 -1.80 -13.49 8.73
N PHE A 49 -2.07 -12.25 8.31
CA PHE A 49 -1.91 -11.85 6.91
C PHE A 49 -0.44 -11.89 6.42
N LEU A 50 0.51 -12.00 7.35
CA LEU A 50 1.94 -12.10 7.09
C LEU A 50 2.39 -13.54 6.79
N CYS A 51 1.59 -14.54 7.18
CA CYS A 51 1.94 -15.95 7.05
C CYS A 51 1.14 -16.58 5.90
N THR A 52 1.82 -16.90 4.80
CA THR A 52 1.25 -17.64 3.66
C THR A 52 1.56 -19.14 3.69
N GLY A 53 2.11 -19.66 4.81
CA GLY A 53 2.56 -21.04 4.94
C GLY A 53 1.66 -21.94 5.79
N GLU A 54 1.69 -23.24 5.48
CA GLU A 54 0.95 -24.33 6.16
C GLU A 54 1.26 -24.45 7.66
N ASN A 55 2.39 -23.90 8.11
CA ASN A 55 2.84 -23.92 9.50
C ASN A 55 2.56 -22.60 10.23
N CYS A 56 1.62 -21.77 9.76
CA CYS A 56 1.22 -20.61 10.52
C CYS A 56 0.63 -21.06 11.88
N PRO A 57 1.22 -20.70 13.02
CA PRO A 57 0.69 -21.12 14.32
C PRO A 57 -0.66 -20.48 14.64
N HIS A 58 -1.12 -19.55 13.80
CA HIS A 58 -2.36 -18.80 13.95
C HIS A 58 -3.37 -19.14 12.84
N ILE A 59 -3.55 -20.41 12.47
CA ILE A 59 -4.67 -20.80 11.58
C ILE A 59 -5.94 -20.92 12.42
N ILE A 60 -6.98 -20.17 12.06
CA ILE A 60 -8.31 -20.32 12.64
C ILE A 60 -9.15 -21.16 11.70
N TYR A 61 -9.82 -22.17 12.24
CA TYR A 61 -10.73 -23.00 11.46
C TYR A 61 -12.17 -22.54 11.67
N LEU A 62 -12.82 -22.15 10.57
CA LEU A 62 -14.27 -21.97 10.55
C LEU A 62 -14.93 -23.32 10.80
N GLN A 63 -15.65 -23.45 11.91
CA GLN A 63 -16.40 -24.66 12.21
C GLN A 63 -17.66 -24.74 11.32
N PRO A 64 -18.03 -25.93 10.79
CA PRO A 64 -19.18 -26.08 9.93
C PRO A 64 -20.46 -25.68 10.66
N GLN A 65 -21.29 -24.85 10.01
CA GLN A 65 -22.60 -24.40 10.49
C GLN A 65 -22.56 -23.61 11.81
N GLN A 66 -21.38 -23.27 12.32
CA GLN A 66 -21.22 -22.48 13.53
C GLN A 66 -20.82 -21.04 13.15
N PRO A 67 -21.66 -20.04 13.44
CA PRO A 67 -21.31 -18.65 13.20
C PRO A 67 -20.16 -18.23 14.10
N GLN A 68 -19.15 -17.60 13.50
CA GLN A 68 -18.00 -17.05 14.19
C GLN A 68 -17.83 -15.58 13.82
N LYS A 69 -17.50 -14.75 14.81
CA LYS A 69 -17.42 -13.29 14.69
C LYS A 69 -15.97 -12.86 14.48
N PHE A 70 -15.73 -12.07 13.45
CA PHE A 70 -14.41 -11.56 13.07
C PHE A 70 -14.44 -10.06 12.81
N CYS A 71 -13.34 -9.37 13.10
CA CYS A 71 -13.15 -8.02 12.60
C CYS A 71 -11.86 -7.94 11.77
N LEU A 72 -11.91 -7.12 10.71
CA LEU A 72 -10.81 -6.95 9.76
C LEU A 72 -10.93 -5.61 9.04
N ARG A 73 -9.81 -4.99 8.68
CA ARG A 73 -9.73 -3.81 7.84
C ARG A 73 -9.71 -4.20 6.37
N LEU A 74 -10.50 -3.49 5.57
CA LEU A 74 -10.51 -3.65 4.12
C LEU A 74 -9.27 -3.04 3.48
N GLY A 75 -8.82 -3.63 2.38
CA GLY A 75 -7.68 -3.13 1.61
C GLY A 75 -6.34 -3.62 2.12
N LEU A 76 -6.35 -4.58 3.05
CA LEU A 76 -5.13 -5.22 3.51
C LEU A 76 -4.78 -6.43 2.64
N ALA A 77 -5.75 -7.10 2.00
CA ALA A 77 -5.50 -8.18 1.06
C ALA A 77 -5.03 -7.66 -0.31
N PRO A 78 -3.76 -7.89 -0.71
CA PRO A 78 -3.24 -7.41 -1.99
C PRO A 78 -3.83 -8.14 -3.20
N ASP A 79 -4.33 -9.35 -2.97
CA ASP A 79 -4.82 -10.31 -3.95
C ASP A 79 -6.32 -10.53 -3.75
N LEU A 80 -7.10 -9.46 -3.91
CA LEU A 80 -8.57 -9.39 -3.71
C LEU A 80 -9.39 -10.55 -4.34
N SER A 81 -8.80 -11.40 -5.18
CA SER A 81 -9.43 -12.58 -5.78
C SER A 81 -8.77 -13.92 -5.51
N ASP A 82 -7.55 -13.98 -4.97
CA ASP A 82 -6.77 -15.24 -5.00
C ASP A 82 -6.66 -15.87 -3.60
N SER A 83 -6.89 -15.09 -2.55
CA SER A 83 -7.02 -15.58 -1.18
C SER A 83 -8.46 -15.51 -0.68
N LEU A 84 -8.82 -16.38 0.28
CA LEU A 84 -10.13 -16.35 0.93
C LEU A 84 -10.39 -14.99 1.59
N ARG A 85 -9.36 -14.41 2.21
CA ARG A 85 -9.45 -13.07 2.79
C ARG A 85 -9.72 -12.00 1.72
N GLY A 86 -9.00 -12.02 0.60
CA GLY A 86 -9.27 -11.13 -0.53
C GLY A 86 -10.70 -11.25 -1.05
N ALA A 87 -11.21 -12.48 -1.21
CA ALA A 87 -12.59 -12.72 -1.62
C ALA A 87 -13.62 -12.20 -0.61
N ILE A 88 -13.35 -12.32 0.69
CA ILE A 88 -14.16 -11.73 1.75
C ILE A 88 -14.13 -10.20 1.64
N GLU A 89 -12.96 -9.57 1.62
CA GLU A 89 -12.82 -8.11 1.51
C GLU A 89 -13.58 -7.56 0.28
N LYS A 90 -13.41 -8.19 -0.88
CA LYS A 90 -14.12 -7.86 -2.11
C LYS A 90 -15.64 -8.00 -1.99
N ALA A 91 -16.11 -9.04 -1.31
CA ALA A 91 -17.54 -9.21 -1.07
C ALA A 91 -18.09 -8.10 -0.17
N LEU A 92 -17.38 -7.78 0.93
CA LEU A 92 -17.79 -6.77 1.91
C LEU A 92 -17.90 -5.37 1.31
N GLN A 93 -17.05 -5.01 0.33
CA GLN A 93 -17.14 -3.73 -0.38
C GLN A 93 -18.50 -3.49 -1.06
N THR A 94 -19.27 -4.56 -1.32
CA THR A 94 -20.59 -4.48 -1.97
C THR A 94 -21.76 -4.63 -1.00
N LEU A 95 -21.49 -4.92 0.27
CA LEU A 95 -22.50 -5.18 1.27
C LEU A 95 -22.89 -3.92 2.04
N ASN A 96 -24.15 -3.93 2.47
CA ASN A 96 -24.67 -3.01 3.47
C ASN A 96 -24.73 -3.70 4.84
N VAL A 97 -24.75 -2.93 5.93
CA VAL A 97 -24.94 -3.49 7.28
C VAL A 97 -26.21 -4.33 7.34
N GLY A 98 -26.11 -5.53 7.91
CA GLY A 98 -27.17 -6.53 7.98
C GLY A 98 -27.37 -7.36 6.71
N SER A 99 -26.54 -7.16 5.67
CA SER A 99 -26.57 -7.95 4.44
C SER A 99 -25.56 -9.10 4.46
N THR A 100 -25.79 -10.09 3.60
CA THR A 100 -24.93 -11.27 3.46
C THR A 100 -24.43 -11.46 2.03
N ALA A 101 -23.17 -11.86 1.90
CA ALA A 101 -22.61 -12.42 0.68
C ALA A 101 -22.33 -13.91 0.86
N VAL A 102 -22.61 -14.70 -0.18
CA VAL A 102 -22.17 -16.10 -0.25
C VAL A 102 -20.96 -16.17 -1.17
N ILE A 103 -19.87 -16.72 -0.65
CA ILE A 103 -18.60 -16.91 -1.31
C ILE A 103 -18.44 -18.41 -1.55
N GLU A 104 -18.47 -18.83 -2.81
CA GLU A 104 -18.18 -20.21 -3.20
C GLU A 104 -16.67 -20.38 -3.31
N VAL A 105 -16.12 -21.31 -2.54
CA VAL A 105 -14.68 -21.61 -2.47
C VAL A 105 -14.46 -22.98 -3.10
N LYS A 106 -13.77 -23.03 -4.24
CA LYS A 106 -13.42 -24.31 -4.88
C LYS A 106 -12.17 -24.90 -4.23
N LEU A 107 -12.34 -26.02 -3.52
CA LEU A 107 -11.25 -26.74 -2.85
C LEU A 107 -10.53 -27.72 -3.78
N SER A 108 -11.28 -28.29 -4.73
CA SER A 108 -10.77 -29.17 -5.79
C SER A 108 -11.62 -29.04 -7.05
N GLU A 109 -11.33 -29.81 -8.10
CA GLU A 109 -12.16 -29.84 -9.31
C GLU A 109 -13.56 -30.42 -9.09
N HIS A 110 -13.75 -31.16 -7.99
CA HIS A 110 -15.01 -31.84 -7.69
C HIS A 110 -15.61 -31.44 -6.35
N SER A 111 -14.92 -30.62 -5.55
CA SER A 111 -15.42 -30.14 -4.26
C SER A 111 -15.40 -28.63 -4.18
N SER A 112 -16.52 -28.08 -3.71
CA SER A 112 -16.68 -26.67 -3.39
C SER A 112 -17.33 -26.57 -2.02
N CYS A 113 -16.92 -25.58 -1.25
CA CYS A 113 -17.56 -25.22 0.00
C CYS A 113 -18.10 -23.79 -0.09
N GLN A 114 -19.06 -23.46 0.76
CA GLN A 114 -19.65 -22.12 0.80
C GLN A 114 -19.29 -21.46 2.12
N VAL A 115 -18.80 -20.23 2.02
CA VAL A 115 -18.62 -19.31 3.15
C VAL A 115 -19.66 -18.21 2.99
N THR A 116 -20.50 -18.01 4.01
CA THR A 116 -21.41 -16.88 4.06
C THR A 116 -20.82 -15.82 4.98
N ALA A 117 -20.62 -14.62 4.44
CA ALA A 117 -20.17 -13.45 5.18
C ALA A 117 -21.35 -12.50 5.42
N HIS A 118 -21.70 -12.30 6.69
CA HIS A 118 -22.68 -11.32 7.15
C HIS A 118 -21.96 -10.08 7.67
N LEU A 119 -22.33 -8.89 7.19
CA LEU A 119 -21.76 -7.63 7.66
C LEU A 119 -22.54 -7.11 8.88
N ASP A 120 -21.96 -7.20 10.07
CA ASP A 120 -22.59 -6.77 11.33
C ASP A 120 -22.48 -5.25 11.54
N GLY A 121 -21.35 -4.69 11.11
CA GLY A 121 -21.04 -3.27 11.18
C GLY A 121 -19.76 -2.94 10.43
N PHE A 122 -19.50 -1.65 10.22
CA PHE A 122 -18.24 -1.18 9.66
C PHE A 122 -17.90 0.21 10.20
N SER A 123 -16.64 0.59 10.11
CA SER A 123 -16.17 1.93 10.39
C SER A 123 -15.86 2.64 9.09
N ALA A 124 -16.18 3.93 9.05
CA ALA A 124 -15.84 4.80 7.93
C ALA A 124 -15.14 6.06 8.45
N PRO A 125 -14.29 6.71 7.65
CA PRO A 125 -13.78 8.03 7.97
C PRO A 125 -14.95 8.98 8.26
N GLN A 126 -14.81 9.80 9.31
CA GLN A 126 -15.88 10.67 9.85
C GLN A 126 -16.49 11.65 8.81
N ALA A 127 -15.82 11.86 7.67
CA ALA A 127 -16.24 12.79 6.61
C ALA A 127 -17.07 12.17 5.48
N PHE A 128 -17.34 10.86 5.46
CA PHE A 128 -18.24 10.29 4.45
C PHE A 128 -19.71 10.49 4.85
N TYR A 129 -20.14 11.74 4.96
CA TYR A 129 -21.53 12.09 4.73
C TYR A 129 -21.66 12.26 3.21
N PRO A 130 -22.13 11.24 2.46
CA PRO A 130 -22.63 11.53 1.13
C PRO A 130 -23.76 12.51 1.38
N THR A 131 -23.53 13.78 1.07
CA THR A 131 -24.58 14.78 1.05
C THR A 131 -25.71 14.13 0.26
N PRO A 132 -26.94 14.00 0.81
CA PRO A 132 -28.04 13.43 0.06
C PRO A 132 -28.19 14.27 -1.19
N VAL A 133 -27.68 13.78 -2.31
CA VAL A 133 -27.78 14.48 -3.58
C VAL A 133 -29.23 14.30 -3.97
N ASN A 134 -30.05 15.31 -3.71
CA ASN A 134 -31.20 15.50 -4.57
C ASN A 134 -30.61 15.79 -5.94
N ASP A 135 -30.95 14.97 -6.94
CA ASP A 135 -30.39 15.03 -8.30
C ASP A 135 -30.45 16.45 -8.93
N GLU A 136 -31.26 17.36 -8.38
CA GLU A 136 -31.36 18.77 -8.80
C GLU A 136 -30.26 19.72 -8.25
N GLU A 137 -29.53 19.36 -7.19
CA GLU A 137 -28.46 20.21 -6.62
C GLU A 137 -27.06 19.91 -7.15
N GLU A 138 -26.85 18.74 -7.77
CA GLU A 138 -25.54 18.33 -8.30
C GLU A 138 -25.08 19.22 -9.48
N GLU A 139 -26.01 19.72 -10.29
CA GLU A 139 -25.71 20.66 -11.39
C GLU A 139 -25.26 22.05 -10.91
N LYS A 140 -25.65 22.47 -9.69
CA LYS A 140 -25.31 23.81 -9.16
C LYS A 140 -23.99 23.86 -8.41
N ASN A 141 -23.53 22.72 -7.89
CA ASN A 141 -22.34 22.63 -7.04
C ASN A 141 -21.09 22.11 -7.78
N GLN A 142 -21.18 21.85 -9.09
CA GLN A 142 -19.96 21.61 -9.88
C GLN A 142 -19.09 22.88 -9.89
N PRO A 143 -17.77 22.75 -9.64
CA PRO A 143 -16.86 23.89 -9.72
C PRO A 143 -16.86 24.38 -11.18
N THR A 144 -17.55 25.48 -11.44
CA THR A 144 -17.45 26.17 -12.73
C THR A 144 -16.02 26.72 -12.82
N LEU A 145 -15.18 26.03 -13.59
CA LEU A 145 -13.91 26.55 -14.10
C LEU A 145 -14.20 27.81 -14.93
N ARG A 146 -14.39 28.94 -14.25
CA ARG A 146 -14.60 30.23 -14.91
C ARG A 146 -13.32 30.62 -15.63
N LYS A 147 -13.39 30.58 -16.96
CA LYS A 147 -12.48 31.34 -17.82
C LYS A 147 -12.63 32.82 -17.46
N ASN A 148 -11.50 33.46 -17.18
CA ASN A 148 -11.41 34.89 -17.00
C ASN A 148 -11.94 35.62 -18.24
N ALA A 149 -13.01 36.37 -18.08
CA ALA A 149 -13.31 37.53 -18.91
C ALA A 149 -13.72 38.67 -17.98
N ALA A 150 -12.97 39.75 -18.08
CA ALA A 150 -13.16 40.97 -17.33
C ALA A 150 -14.44 41.67 -17.77
N THR A 151 -15.32 41.97 -16.82
CA THR A 151 -16.07 43.24 -16.73
C THR A 151 -16.75 43.28 -15.37
N GLY A 152 -16.56 44.40 -14.67
CA GLY A 152 -17.12 44.61 -13.34
C GLY A 152 -18.63 44.85 -13.37
N ASP A 153 -19.29 44.49 -12.27
CA ASP A 153 -20.30 45.32 -11.63
C ASP A 153 -20.56 44.84 -10.20
N ASN A 154 -20.79 45.82 -9.32
CA ASN A 154 -21.09 45.69 -7.90
C ASN A 154 -22.46 45.05 -7.66
N VAL A 155 -22.54 44.03 -6.79
CA VAL A 155 -23.79 43.66 -6.09
C VAL A 155 -23.48 43.29 -4.64
N GLU A 156 -24.32 43.84 -3.76
CA GLU A 156 -24.27 43.86 -2.30
C GLU A 156 -24.30 42.48 -1.63
N ALA A 157 -23.61 42.44 -0.49
CA ALA A 157 -23.59 41.35 0.46
C ALA A 157 -24.95 41.13 1.13
N THR A 158 -25.51 39.93 0.99
CA THR A 158 -26.47 39.38 1.94
C THR A 158 -25.80 38.26 2.71
N SER A 159 -25.72 38.45 4.02
CA SER A 159 -25.16 37.51 4.99
C SER A 159 -26.10 36.31 5.16
N SER A 160 -25.83 35.21 4.46
CA SER A 160 -26.31 33.90 4.86
C SER A 160 -25.35 33.30 5.89
N HIS A 161 -25.90 32.71 6.95
CA HIS A 161 -25.15 31.91 7.91
C HIS A 161 -24.30 30.89 7.16
N GLY A 162 -22.98 30.94 7.41
CA GLY A 162 -21.98 30.21 6.66
C GLY A 162 -22.27 28.72 6.65
N ASN A 163 -22.60 28.20 5.47
CA ASN A 163 -22.30 26.82 5.11
C ASN A 163 -20.78 26.69 5.25
N GLY A 164 -20.38 26.15 6.41
CA GLY A 164 -19.02 25.74 6.68
C GLY A 164 -18.50 25.00 5.46
N THR A 165 -17.47 25.60 4.89
CA THR A 165 -16.60 25.11 3.84
C THR A 165 -16.68 23.60 3.64
N ASN A 166 -17.02 23.23 2.40
CA ASN A 166 -16.94 21.90 1.78
C ASN A 166 -15.48 21.38 1.77
N ILE A 167 -14.80 21.41 2.91
CA ILE A 167 -13.46 20.85 3.06
C ILE A 167 -13.66 19.39 3.40
N ALA A 168 -13.93 18.63 2.35
CA ALA A 168 -14.11 17.18 2.36
C ALA A 168 -12.82 16.40 2.73
N TRP A 169 -11.78 17.09 3.20
CA TRP A 169 -10.46 16.53 3.50
C TRP A 169 -10.03 16.94 4.90
N ARG A 170 -10.63 16.34 5.92
CA ARG A 170 -10.21 16.51 7.32
C ARG A 170 -8.86 15.86 7.57
N THR A 171 -8.12 16.38 8.55
CA THR A 171 -6.77 15.91 8.95
C THR A 171 -6.73 14.44 9.40
N SER A 172 -7.88 13.84 9.72
CA SER A 172 -8.01 12.44 10.11
C SER A 172 -7.83 11.45 8.96
N THR A 173 -8.24 11.81 7.74
CA THR A 173 -8.18 10.89 6.58
C THR A 173 -6.73 10.57 6.19
N PRO A 174 -5.82 11.56 6.09
CA PRO A 174 -4.39 11.29 5.89
C PRO A 174 -3.77 10.33 6.92
N ARG A 175 -4.15 10.44 8.21
CA ARG A 175 -3.63 9.57 9.27
C ARG A 175 -4.03 8.11 9.06
N LEU A 176 -5.29 7.87 8.69
CA LEU A 176 -5.79 6.53 8.38
C LEU A 176 -5.05 5.92 7.18
N TRP A 177 -4.91 6.69 6.11
CA TRP A 177 -4.16 6.24 4.92
C TRP A 177 -2.69 5.97 5.24
N PHE A 178 -2.07 6.77 6.10
CA PHE A 178 -0.67 6.58 6.48
C PHE A 178 -0.48 5.31 7.31
N ALA A 179 -1.35 5.08 8.29
CA ALA A 179 -1.36 3.85 9.08
C ALA A 179 -1.53 2.62 8.18
N GLN A 180 -2.48 2.68 7.23
CA GLN A 180 -2.72 1.60 6.27
C GLN A 180 -1.52 1.38 5.33
N ALA A 181 -0.92 2.45 4.80
CA ALA A 181 0.28 2.35 3.97
C ALA A 181 1.44 1.68 4.73
N SER A 182 1.59 1.99 6.02
CA SER A 182 2.61 1.40 6.88
C SER A 182 2.39 -0.10 7.11
N VAL A 183 1.14 -0.51 7.37
CA VAL A 183 0.76 -1.94 7.49
C VAL A 183 1.04 -2.68 6.18
N LEU A 184 0.65 -2.11 5.03
CA LEU A 184 0.88 -2.69 3.72
C LEU A 184 2.38 -2.80 3.38
N LYS A 185 3.18 -1.79 3.73
CA LYS A 185 4.64 -1.82 3.59
C LYS A 185 5.26 -2.96 4.41
N ALA A 186 4.86 -3.10 5.67
CA ALA A 186 5.35 -4.17 6.53
C ALA A 186 4.94 -5.56 5.99
N ARG A 187 3.69 -5.69 5.51
CA ARG A 187 3.21 -6.89 4.85
C ARG A 187 4.04 -7.25 3.62
N GLY A 188 4.27 -6.28 2.73
CA GLY A 188 5.08 -6.47 1.53
C GLY A 188 6.49 -6.94 1.89
N SER A 189 7.06 -6.41 2.96
CA SER A 189 8.39 -6.80 3.46
C SER A 189 8.42 -8.24 3.95
N SER A 190 7.41 -8.65 4.73
CA SER A 190 7.26 -10.04 5.17
C SER A 190 7.10 -11.00 4.00
N LEU A 191 6.19 -10.71 3.05
CA LEU A 191 5.97 -11.53 1.86
C LEU A 191 7.25 -11.66 1.03
N PHE A 192 7.97 -10.56 0.83
CA PHE A 192 9.22 -10.54 0.10
C PHE A 192 10.31 -11.38 0.77
N ASN A 193 10.40 -11.32 2.10
CA ASN A 193 11.38 -12.07 2.89
C ASN A 193 11.03 -13.56 3.01
N SER A 194 9.75 -13.92 2.89
CA SER A 194 9.31 -15.32 2.89
C SER A 194 9.63 -16.08 1.60
N ALA A 195 9.98 -15.37 0.52
CA ALA A 195 10.35 -16.00 -0.74
C ALA A 195 11.63 -16.84 -0.58
N PRO A 196 11.61 -18.15 -0.91
CA PRO A 196 12.78 -19.01 -0.77
C PRO A 196 13.96 -18.46 -1.58
N ARG A 197 15.12 -18.33 -0.92
CA ARG A 197 16.35 -17.83 -1.56
C ARG A 197 16.86 -18.89 -2.54
N GLY A 198 16.79 -18.61 -3.84
CA GLY A 198 17.45 -19.42 -4.87
C GLY A 198 16.55 -19.94 -5.99
N ASP A 199 15.24 -20.01 -5.78
CA ASP A 199 14.32 -20.46 -6.82
C ASP A 199 13.78 -19.25 -7.60
N ALA A 200 14.48 -18.93 -8.69
CA ALA A 200 14.09 -17.87 -9.64
C ALA A 200 12.67 -18.03 -10.22
N HIS A 201 12.04 -19.19 -10.01
CA HIS A 201 10.69 -19.52 -10.49
C HIS A 201 9.57 -19.21 -9.48
N ASN A 202 9.87 -18.91 -8.22
CA ASN A 202 8.82 -18.61 -7.23
C ASN A 202 8.48 -17.12 -7.20
N LEU A 203 7.86 -16.63 -8.28
CA LEU A 203 7.48 -15.22 -8.47
C LEU A 203 6.26 -14.79 -7.65
N SER A 204 5.44 -15.74 -7.16
CA SER A 204 4.16 -15.44 -6.49
C SER A 204 4.32 -14.52 -5.25
N PRO A 205 5.23 -14.80 -4.29
CA PRO A 205 5.44 -13.92 -3.14
C PRO A 205 5.96 -12.53 -3.52
N ILE A 206 6.78 -12.44 -4.58
CA ILE A 206 7.32 -11.17 -5.07
C ILE A 206 6.22 -10.30 -5.69
N ILE A 207 5.32 -10.91 -6.47
CA ILE A 207 4.15 -10.24 -7.06
C ILE A 207 3.22 -9.73 -5.96
N ALA A 208 2.93 -10.56 -4.96
CA ALA A 208 2.09 -10.17 -3.82
C ALA A 208 2.74 -9.04 -3.00
N ALA A 209 4.05 -9.10 -2.76
CA ALA A 209 4.80 -8.02 -2.11
C ALA A 209 4.73 -6.72 -2.92
N PHE A 210 4.93 -6.79 -4.24
CA PHE A 210 4.83 -5.63 -5.13
C PHE A 210 3.43 -5.01 -5.10
N ALA A 211 2.37 -5.82 -5.08
CA ALA A 211 1.00 -5.35 -4.97
C ALA A 211 0.76 -4.59 -3.65
N CYS A 212 1.27 -5.11 -2.52
CA CYS A 212 1.23 -4.40 -1.24
C CYS A 212 1.93 -3.04 -1.31
N TYR A 213 3.16 -3.00 -1.83
CA TYR A 213 3.91 -1.75 -1.93
C TYR A 213 3.26 -0.74 -2.88
N SER A 214 2.74 -1.21 -4.02
CA SER A 214 2.03 -0.37 -4.99
C SER A 214 0.78 0.25 -4.38
N ARG A 215 -0.01 -0.54 -3.63
CA ARG A 215 -1.20 -0.01 -2.93
C ARG A 215 -0.81 1.00 -1.85
N ALA A 216 0.23 0.71 -1.05
CA ALA A 216 0.74 1.65 -0.06
C ALA A 216 1.22 2.96 -0.72
N LEU A 217 1.88 2.88 -1.88
CA LEU A 217 2.37 4.05 -2.61
C LEU A 217 1.22 4.93 -3.10
N GLN A 218 0.12 4.32 -3.56
CA GLN A 218 -1.09 5.05 -3.93
C GLN A 218 -1.66 5.83 -2.75
N LEU A 219 -1.75 5.19 -1.57
CA LEU A 219 -2.21 5.86 -0.34
C LEU A 219 -1.29 7.03 0.04
N VAL A 220 0.03 6.85 0.01
CA VAL A 220 1.00 7.93 0.30
C VAL A 220 0.90 9.07 -0.70
N THR A 221 0.68 8.77 -1.98
CA THR A 221 0.47 9.81 -3.00
C THR A 221 -0.80 10.61 -2.74
N LEU A 222 -1.88 9.93 -2.33
CA LEU A 222 -3.14 10.58 -1.96
C LEU A 222 -2.98 11.47 -0.71
N ILE A 223 -2.18 11.04 0.26
CA ILE A 223 -1.84 11.84 1.44
C ILE A 223 -1.14 13.14 1.02
N GLY A 224 -0.12 13.06 0.17
CA GLY A 224 0.60 14.25 -0.33
C GLY A 224 -0.35 15.23 -1.03
N ALA A 225 -1.22 14.73 -1.91
CA ALA A 225 -2.22 15.55 -2.58
C ALA A 225 -3.22 16.19 -1.59
N ALA A 226 -3.64 15.46 -0.55
CA ALA A 226 -4.54 15.98 0.49
C ALA A 226 -3.87 17.05 1.36
N LEU A 227 -2.59 16.86 1.74
CA LEU A 227 -1.83 17.84 2.51
C LEU A 227 -1.58 19.13 1.72
N ASP A 228 -1.27 19.03 0.42
CA ASP A 228 -1.12 20.20 -0.45
C ASP A 228 -2.42 21.02 -0.56
N LEU A 229 -3.57 20.36 -0.55
CA LEU A 229 -4.88 21.03 -0.52
C LEU A 229 -5.15 21.66 0.85
N SER A 230 -4.78 20.98 1.93
CA SER A 230 -4.94 21.47 3.31
C SER A 230 -4.08 22.70 3.60
N LEU A 231 -2.80 22.73 3.16
CA LEU A 231 -1.93 23.91 3.31
C LEU A 231 -2.47 25.16 2.60
N ARG A 232 -3.28 24.97 1.55
CA ARG A 232 -3.96 26.06 0.83
C ARG A 232 -5.27 26.49 1.48
N ALA A 233 -5.88 25.62 2.28
CA ALA A 233 -7.07 25.93 3.06
C ALA A 233 -6.60 26.53 4.39
N GLU A 234 -6.80 27.84 4.56
CA GLU A 234 -6.52 28.53 5.84
C GLU A 234 -7.46 28.02 6.94
N GLU A 235 -7.19 26.87 7.57
CA GLU A 235 -8.02 26.40 8.68
C GLU A 235 -7.23 25.91 9.89
N VAL A 236 -7.66 26.45 11.03
CA VAL A 236 -7.26 26.19 12.40
C VAL A 236 -8.12 25.02 12.90
N GLU A 237 -7.67 23.78 12.74
CA GLU A 237 -8.22 22.65 13.50
C GLU A 237 -7.50 22.56 14.85
N LYS A 238 -8.21 22.87 15.94
CA LYS A 238 -7.69 22.79 17.32
C LYS A 238 -8.15 21.56 18.10
N GLU A 239 -9.10 20.79 17.58
CA GLU A 239 -9.65 19.65 18.29
C GLU A 239 -9.29 18.34 17.58
N LYS A 240 -8.76 17.39 18.35
CA LYS A 240 -8.39 16.06 17.86
C LYS A 240 -9.67 15.25 17.68
N GLU A 241 -10.26 15.34 16.50
CA GLU A 241 -11.41 14.52 16.14
C GLU A 241 -11.00 13.05 15.92
N GLU A 242 -11.91 12.12 16.24
CA GLU A 242 -11.76 10.69 15.97
C GLU A 242 -11.67 10.44 14.47
N CYS A 243 -10.77 9.53 14.06
CA CYS A 243 -10.52 9.25 12.66
C CYS A 243 -11.65 8.46 11.99
N GLU A 244 -12.40 7.68 12.76
CA GLU A 244 -13.39 6.75 12.26
C GLU A 244 -14.68 6.79 13.07
N VAL A 245 -15.82 6.70 12.38
CA VAL A 245 -17.16 6.52 12.97
C VAL A 245 -17.62 5.10 12.71
N THR A 246 -18.15 4.45 13.73
CA THR A 246 -18.68 3.08 13.63
C THR A 246 -20.17 3.09 13.29
N PHE A 247 -20.54 2.29 12.30
CA PHE A 247 -21.90 2.07 11.83
C PHE A 247 -22.31 0.62 12.08
N GLY A 248 -23.52 0.41 12.62
CA GLY A 248 -24.08 -0.91 12.92
C GLY A 248 -24.00 -1.31 14.40
N LEU A 249 -24.51 -2.51 14.71
CA LEU A 249 -24.57 -3.05 16.07
C LEU A 249 -23.32 -3.90 16.32
N VAL A 250 -22.24 -3.26 16.76
CA VAL A 250 -21.04 -3.97 17.19
C VAL A 250 -21.23 -4.44 18.64
N GLY A 251 -21.68 -5.68 18.81
CA GLY A 251 -21.87 -6.30 20.12
C GLY A 251 -21.25 -7.70 20.21
N GLY A 252 -20.49 -7.94 21.28
CA GLY A 252 -19.84 -9.22 21.60
C GLY A 252 -18.35 -9.28 21.24
N ASP A 253 -17.74 -10.44 21.51
CA ASP A 253 -16.31 -10.66 21.27
C ASP A 253 -16.06 -11.02 19.80
N TYR A 254 -15.35 -10.14 19.10
CA TYR A 254 -14.90 -10.36 17.73
C TYR A 254 -13.43 -10.79 17.72
N ILE A 255 -13.09 -11.79 16.91
CA ILE A 255 -11.71 -12.17 16.68
C ILE A 255 -11.09 -11.17 15.69
N ASP A 256 -10.05 -10.46 16.10
CA ASP A 256 -9.37 -9.49 15.24
C ASP A 256 -8.38 -10.18 14.30
N LEU A 257 -8.75 -10.28 13.02
CA LEU A 257 -7.89 -10.85 11.97
C LEU A 257 -6.69 -9.96 11.61
N ASP A 258 -6.60 -8.77 12.19
CA ASP A 258 -5.45 -7.85 12.07
C ASP A 258 -4.69 -7.68 13.39
N GLY A 259 -5.26 -8.16 14.51
CA GLY A 259 -4.77 -7.86 15.86
C GLY A 259 -3.42 -8.48 16.22
N ASP A 260 -3.05 -9.60 15.59
CA ASP A 260 -1.77 -10.28 15.81
C ASP A 260 -0.63 -9.73 14.92
N ALA A 261 -0.92 -8.71 14.11
CA ALA A 261 0.11 -8.08 13.32
C ALA A 261 1.03 -7.28 14.24
N GLN A 262 2.30 -7.66 14.31
CA GLN A 262 3.40 -6.87 14.88
C GLN A 262 3.49 -5.43 14.33
N TYR A 263 2.64 -5.07 13.36
CA TYR A 263 2.64 -3.84 12.60
C TYR A 263 1.28 -3.11 12.67
N SER A 264 0.40 -3.44 13.63
CA SER A 264 -0.82 -2.65 13.83
C SER A 264 -0.44 -1.22 14.22
N VAL A 265 -0.76 -0.26 13.35
CA VAL A 265 -0.55 1.16 13.59
C VAL A 265 -1.89 1.77 13.99
N ASP A 266 -1.96 2.29 15.22
CA ASP A 266 -3.12 3.04 15.72
C ASP A 266 -3.20 4.39 14.99
N PRO A 267 -4.21 4.63 14.12
CA PRO A 267 -4.31 5.87 13.36
C PRO A 267 -4.39 7.13 14.25
N GLU A 268 -4.89 6.99 15.48
CA GLU A 268 -5.01 8.09 16.44
C GLU A 268 -3.67 8.56 17.00
N ARG A 269 -2.64 7.71 16.91
CA ARG A 269 -1.28 8.00 17.39
C ARG A 269 -0.34 8.42 16.27
N VAL A 270 -0.78 8.34 15.02
CA VAL A 270 0.03 8.72 13.87
C VAL A 270 0.03 10.22 13.71
N GLU A 271 1.21 10.81 13.88
CA GLU A 271 1.49 12.16 13.38
C GLU A 271 1.96 12.03 11.93
N VAL A 272 1.19 12.56 10.99
CA VAL A 272 1.60 12.64 9.59
C VAL A 272 2.38 13.92 9.41
N ASP A 273 3.70 13.82 9.48
CA ASP A 273 4.61 14.87 9.06
C ASP A 273 5.15 14.60 7.64
N VAL A 274 5.67 15.64 7.00
CA VAL A 274 6.16 15.56 5.61
C VAL A 274 7.36 14.62 5.51
N GLU A 275 8.25 14.63 6.50
CA GLU A 275 9.49 13.86 6.52
C GLU A 275 9.22 12.34 6.62
N ALA A 276 8.32 11.91 7.51
CA ALA A 276 7.89 10.53 7.64
C ALA A 276 7.14 10.05 6.39
N MET A 277 6.32 10.92 5.79
CA MET A 277 5.66 10.64 4.51
C MET A 277 6.69 10.40 3.40
N GLU A 278 7.67 11.28 3.24
CA GLU A 278 8.75 11.14 2.27
C GLU A 278 9.57 9.88 2.52
N LYS A 279 9.90 9.56 3.78
CA LYS A 279 10.60 8.32 4.13
C LYS A 279 9.80 7.08 3.74
N VAL A 280 8.51 7.04 4.01
CA VAL A 280 7.65 5.92 3.60
C VAL A 280 7.57 5.84 2.07
N HIS A 281 7.37 6.97 1.38
CA HIS A 281 7.35 7.05 -0.08
C HIS A 281 8.65 6.49 -0.69
N PHE A 282 9.80 7.01 -0.24
CA PHE A 282 11.13 6.58 -0.66
C PHE A 282 11.33 5.08 -0.47
N SER A 283 11.00 4.58 0.72
CA SER A 283 11.16 3.17 1.07
C SER A 283 10.27 2.25 0.22
N LEU A 284 9.05 2.67 -0.10
CA LEU A 284 8.14 1.94 -0.99
C LEU A 284 8.69 1.85 -2.41
N LEU A 285 9.14 2.96 -3.00
CA LEU A 285 9.77 2.98 -4.32
C LEU A 285 11.00 2.08 -4.37
N SER A 286 11.86 2.18 -3.35
CA SER A 286 13.04 1.34 -3.20
C SER A 286 12.67 -0.15 -3.18
N ASN A 287 11.69 -0.55 -2.37
CA ASN A 287 11.27 -1.95 -2.25
C ASN A 287 10.59 -2.48 -3.52
N MET A 288 9.80 -1.63 -4.20
CA MET A 288 9.25 -1.96 -5.51
C MET A 288 10.34 -2.17 -6.55
N ALA A 289 11.39 -1.34 -6.56
CA ALA A 289 12.53 -1.51 -7.46
C ALA A 289 13.23 -2.86 -7.22
N LEU A 290 13.37 -3.26 -5.97
CA LEU A 290 13.93 -4.57 -5.62
C LEU A 290 13.03 -5.74 -6.08
N CYS A 291 11.71 -5.63 -5.97
CA CYS A 291 10.78 -6.60 -6.57
C CYS A 291 10.99 -6.70 -8.08
N GLN A 292 11.12 -5.57 -8.79
CA GLN A 292 11.33 -5.53 -10.23
C GLN A 292 12.66 -6.16 -10.65
N LEU A 293 13.75 -5.93 -9.89
CA LEU A 293 15.03 -6.61 -10.09
C LEU A 293 14.89 -8.13 -9.99
N LYS A 294 14.22 -8.63 -8.94
CA LYS A 294 14.00 -10.07 -8.76
C LYS A 294 13.06 -10.66 -9.82
N ALA A 295 12.14 -9.86 -10.36
CA ALA A 295 11.27 -10.25 -11.46
C ALA A 295 11.96 -10.16 -12.84
N GLY A 296 13.23 -9.78 -12.92
CA GLY A 296 13.96 -9.65 -14.19
C GLY A 296 13.54 -8.45 -15.04
N CYS A 297 13.03 -7.38 -14.40
CA CYS A 297 12.51 -6.17 -15.05
C CYS A 297 13.37 -4.93 -14.69
N PRO A 298 14.65 -4.87 -15.10
CA PRO A 298 15.58 -3.84 -14.62
C PRO A 298 15.22 -2.41 -15.05
N ALA A 299 14.62 -2.20 -16.22
CA ALA A 299 14.21 -0.86 -16.67
C ALA A 299 13.18 -0.20 -15.73
N TYR A 300 12.23 -0.98 -15.21
CA TYR A 300 11.28 -0.48 -14.21
C TYR A 300 11.95 -0.24 -12.86
N ALA A 301 12.93 -1.07 -12.49
CA ALA A 301 13.74 -0.84 -11.29
C ALA A 301 14.51 0.49 -11.38
N VAL A 302 15.14 0.80 -12.52
CA VAL A 302 15.81 2.08 -12.76
C VAL A 302 14.82 3.24 -12.57
N LYS A 303 13.65 3.17 -13.19
CA LYS A 303 12.62 4.22 -13.07
C LYS A 303 12.23 4.47 -11.60
N LEU A 304 11.95 3.41 -10.84
CA LEU A 304 11.55 3.50 -9.43
C LEU A 304 12.68 4.04 -8.55
N CYS A 305 13.91 3.59 -8.77
CA CYS A 305 15.07 4.12 -8.05
C CYS A 305 15.32 5.60 -8.36
N THR A 306 15.15 6.03 -9.61
CA THR A 306 15.29 7.44 -9.99
C THR A 306 14.24 8.29 -9.29
N GLN A 307 12.98 7.86 -9.27
CA GLN A 307 11.92 8.56 -8.52
C GLN A 307 12.23 8.62 -7.01
N ALA A 308 12.80 7.57 -6.43
CA ALA A 308 13.21 7.61 -5.03
C ALA A 308 14.33 8.64 -4.79
N LEU A 309 15.34 8.68 -5.66
CA LEU A 309 16.46 9.62 -5.54
C LEU A 309 16.08 11.07 -5.82
N GLU A 310 14.98 11.34 -6.53
CA GLU A 310 14.42 12.69 -6.69
C GLU A 310 13.83 13.26 -5.38
N ILE A 311 13.38 12.39 -4.47
CA ILE A 311 12.84 12.75 -3.16
C ILE A 311 13.94 12.76 -2.08
N ALA A 312 15.09 12.14 -2.36
CA ALA A 312 16.18 12.04 -1.39
C ALA A 312 16.78 13.42 -1.04
N PRO A 313 17.19 13.64 0.22
CA PRO A 313 18.01 14.79 0.59
C PRO A 313 19.31 14.83 -0.21
N GLN A 314 19.90 16.03 -0.33
CA GLN A 314 21.19 16.18 -0.99
C GLN A 314 22.31 15.49 -0.20
N ASP A 315 23.32 14.99 -0.91
CA ASP A 315 24.44 14.24 -0.33
C ASP A 315 25.15 14.98 0.81
N ASN A 316 25.30 16.31 0.69
CA ASN A 316 25.89 17.13 1.75
C ASN A 316 25.06 17.12 3.04
N THR A 317 23.73 17.11 2.92
CA THR A 317 22.80 17.02 4.06
C THR A 317 22.88 15.65 4.72
N LEU A 318 22.96 14.58 3.93
CA LEU A 318 23.08 13.21 4.43
C LEU A 318 24.40 12.98 5.17
N LEU A 319 25.50 13.53 4.65
CA LEU A 319 26.83 13.43 5.27
C LEU A 319 26.96 14.28 6.54
N ALA A 320 26.29 15.43 6.61
CA ALA A 320 26.24 16.24 7.83
C ALA A 320 25.46 15.50 8.94
N ALA A 321 24.29 14.95 8.60
CA ALA A 321 23.47 14.20 9.54
C ALA A 321 24.15 12.94 10.08
N SER A 322 24.98 12.26 9.29
CA SER A 322 25.70 11.06 9.74
C SER A 322 26.85 11.33 10.71
N GLN A 323 27.34 12.57 10.79
CA GLN A 323 28.40 12.97 11.72
C GLN A 323 27.87 13.39 13.10
N GLU A 324 26.58 13.70 13.20
CA GLU A 324 25.95 14.21 14.43
C GLU A 324 25.26 13.11 15.26
N VAL A 325 25.11 11.90 14.71
CA VAL A 325 24.45 10.79 15.39
C VAL A 325 25.50 9.94 16.11
N ASP A 326 25.58 10.08 17.44
CA ASP A 326 26.23 9.11 18.31
C ASP A 326 25.63 7.70 18.07
N GLU A 327 26.45 6.66 18.24
CA GLU A 327 26.24 5.25 17.85
C GLU A 327 25.03 4.51 18.48
N GLU A 328 23.92 5.17 18.79
CA GLU A 328 22.67 4.51 19.17
C GLU A 328 21.92 4.08 17.90
N GLU A 329 22.09 2.80 17.57
CA GLU A 329 21.41 2.06 16.51
C GLU A 329 19.88 2.02 16.71
N GLU A 330 19.16 3.10 16.43
CA GLU A 330 17.75 2.98 16.03
C GLU A 330 17.64 3.02 14.50
N GLU A 331 17.42 1.83 13.93
CA GLU A 331 16.97 1.64 12.55
C GLU A 331 15.56 2.24 12.40
N GLY A 332 15.44 3.57 12.35
CA GLY A 332 14.11 4.18 12.48
C GLY A 332 14.02 5.69 12.56
N GLY A 333 15.00 6.46 12.09
CA GLY A 333 14.87 7.93 12.01
C GLY A 333 13.61 8.38 11.25
N ARG A 334 13.06 9.57 11.55
CA ARG A 334 11.83 10.05 10.87
C ARG A 334 12.05 10.31 9.37
N GLY A 335 13.24 10.75 8.97
CA GLY A 335 13.59 11.04 7.57
C GLY A 335 14.43 10.01 6.84
N ILE A 336 14.60 10.27 5.55
CA ILE A 336 15.46 9.49 4.64
C ILE A 336 16.91 9.65 5.09
N ASP A 337 17.56 8.53 5.41
CA ASP A 337 18.94 8.52 5.89
C ASP A 337 19.94 8.04 4.82
N LEU A 338 21.23 8.07 5.18
CA LEU A 338 22.32 7.67 4.30
C LEU A 338 22.19 6.19 3.87
N ARG A 339 21.76 5.30 4.77
CA ARG A 339 21.59 3.86 4.48
C ARG A 339 20.47 3.62 3.49
N ASP A 340 19.41 4.43 3.54
CA ASP A 340 18.30 4.38 2.60
C ASP A 340 18.77 4.74 1.18
N VAL A 341 19.56 5.81 1.03
CA VAL A 341 20.11 6.25 -0.27
C VAL A 341 21.12 5.26 -0.84
N GLU A 342 22.01 4.70 -0.01
CA GLU A 342 22.93 3.64 -0.42
C GLU A 342 22.20 2.44 -1.05
N LYS A 343 21.13 1.96 -0.40
CA LYS A 343 20.33 0.83 -0.90
C LYS A 343 19.75 1.11 -2.29
N VAL A 344 19.29 2.34 -2.53
CA VAL A 344 18.69 2.71 -3.82
C VAL A 344 19.73 2.86 -4.91
N LEU A 345 20.87 3.52 -4.64
CA LEU A 345 21.99 3.63 -5.58
C LEU A 345 22.50 2.25 -5.99
N TYR A 346 22.69 1.34 -5.02
CA TYR A 346 23.11 -0.04 -5.29
C TYR A 346 22.11 -0.77 -6.20
N ARG A 347 20.81 -0.65 -5.92
CA ARG A 347 19.74 -1.29 -6.72
C ARG A 347 19.73 -0.72 -8.15
N ARG A 348 19.90 0.59 -8.31
CA ARG A 348 19.91 1.24 -9.64
C ARG A 348 21.16 0.86 -10.44
N ALA A 349 22.34 0.86 -9.82
CA ALA A 349 23.58 0.38 -10.44
C ALA A 349 23.48 -1.09 -10.89
N SER A 350 22.87 -1.95 -10.05
CA SER A 350 22.62 -3.35 -10.39
C SER A 350 21.65 -3.48 -11.58
N ALA A 351 20.63 -2.62 -11.65
CA ALA A 351 19.69 -2.60 -12.77
C ALA A 351 20.39 -2.17 -14.08
N TYR A 352 21.23 -1.14 -14.03
CA TYR A 352 22.03 -0.69 -15.18
C TYR A 352 23.00 -1.76 -15.66
N LEU A 353 23.63 -2.52 -14.74
CA LEU A 353 24.46 -3.68 -15.10
C LEU A 353 23.67 -4.70 -15.92
N LEU A 354 22.44 -5.02 -15.49
CA LEU A 354 21.55 -5.96 -16.21
C LEU A 354 21.05 -5.41 -17.55
N MET A 355 21.02 -4.10 -17.74
CA MET A 355 20.62 -3.43 -18.98
C MET A 355 21.79 -3.15 -19.93
N GLU A 356 23.02 -3.50 -19.54
CA GLU A 356 24.25 -3.14 -20.25
C GLU A 356 24.50 -1.62 -20.38
N GLU A 357 23.90 -0.80 -19.51
CA GLU A 357 24.12 0.65 -19.42
C GLU A 357 25.25 0.97 -18.42
N PHE A 358 26.47 0.50 -18.75
CA PHE A 358 27.55 0.41 -17.78
C PHE A 358 28.02 1.76 -17.22
N GLU A 359 28.09 2.81 -18.03
CA GLU A 359 28.53 4.13 -17.60
C GLU A 359 27.64 4.73 -16.51
N ALA A 360 26.31 4.64 -16.69
CA ALA A 360 25.34 5.12 -15.69
C ALA A 360 25.42 4.30 -14.40
N GLY A 361 25.61 2.98 -14.50
CA GLY A 361 25.84 2.12 -13.34
C GLY A 361 27.12 2.48 -12.58
N ILE A 362 28.20 2.81 -13.29
CA ILE A 362 29.48 3.23 -12.68
C ILE A 362 29.31 4.56 -11.94
N GLU A 363 28.57 5.51 -12.49
CA GLU A 363 28.26 6.78 -11.82
C GLU A 363 27.54 6.55 -10.49
N ASP A 364 26.49 5.73 -10.48
CA ASP A 364 25.75 5.38 -9.27
C ASP A 364 26.62 4.64 -8.24
N ALA A 365 27.43 3.69 -8.67
CA ALA A 365 28.31 2.94 -7.79
C ALA A 365 29.42 3.82 -7.18
N ASN A 366 29.97 4.76 -7.96
CA ASN A 366 30.92 5.74 -7.46
C ASN A 366 30.26 6.69 -6.45
N ARG A 367 29.05 7.20 -6.72
CA ARG A 367 28.31 8.04 -5.77
C ARG A 367 28.04 7.29 -4.47
N LEU A 368 27.64 6.02 -4.55
CA LEU A 368 27.47 5.17 -3.37
C LEU A 368 28.75 5.07 -2.54
N LEU A 369 29.90 4.83 -3.17
CA LEU A 369 31.19 4.72 -2.47
C LEU A 369 31.73 6.06 -1.97
N GLN A 370 31.29 7.19 -2.52
CA GLN A 370 31.55 8.51 -1.94
C GLN A 370 30.77 8.71 -0.64
N LEU A 371 29.52 8.26 -0.60
CA LEU A 371 28.68 8.32 0.61
C LEU A 371 29.16 7.34 1.68
N ASN A 372 29.55 6.13 1.27
CA ASN A 372 30.07 5.10 2.17
C ASN A 372 31.23 4.33 1.51
N PRO A 373 32.48 4.74 1.78
CA PRO A 373 33.67 4.10 1.22
C PRO A 373 33.87 2.64 1.66
N THR A 374 33.19 2.18 2.72
CA THR A 374 33.36 0.82 3.25
C THR A 374 32.30 -0.17 2.73
N ASN A 375 31.41 0.27 1.85
CA ASN A 375 30.32 -0.55 1.34
C ASN A 375 30.84 -1.61 0.33
N GLN A 376 31.07 -2.82 0.84
CA GLN A 376 31.57 -3.97 0.05
C GLN A 376 30.67 -4.35 -1.13
N ALA A 377 29.35 -4.20 -0.99
CA ALA A 377 28.42 -4.49 -2.09
C ALA A 377 28.57 -3.47 -3.22
N GLY A 378 28.77 -2.19 -2.87
CA GLY A 378 29.10 -1.10 -3.79
C GLY A 378 30.40 -1.35 -4.58
N GLU A 379 31.46 -1.75 -3.88
CA GLU A 379 32.75 -2.08 -4.53
C GLU A 379 32.61 -3.24 -5.52
N LYS A 380 31.86 -4.28 -5.12
CA LYS A 380 31.63 -5.45 -5.97
C LYS A 380 30.87 -5.08 -7.24
N VAL A 381 29.76 -4.34 -7.14
CA VAL A 381 28.98 -3.95 -8.32
C VAL A 381 29.78 -3.02 -9.24
N LEU A 382 30.58 -2.10 -8.68
CA LEU A 382 31.48 -1.25 -9.46
C LEU A 382 32.49 -2.08 -10.25
N HIS A 383 33.11 -3.07 -9.61
CA HIS A 383 34.05 -3.97 -10.28
C HIS A 383 33.39 -4.73 -11.44
N GLU A 384 32.20 -5.31 -11.22
CA GLU A 384 31.45 -6.05 -12.24
C GLU A 384 31.08 -5.15 -13.44
N LEU A 385 30.62 -3.92 -13.18
CA LEU A 385 30.34 -2.92 -14.22
C LEU A 385 31.60 -2.58 -15.04
N GLN A 386 32.74 -2.33 -14.40
CA GLN A 386 33.99 -2.00 -15.09
C GLN A 386 34.50 -3.17 -15.95
N VAL A 387 34.41 -4.41 -15.46
CA VAL A 387 34.79 -5.60 -16.22
C VAL A 387 33.87 -5.75 -17.44
N SER A 388 32.56 -5.58 -17.25
CA SER A 388 31.57 -5.71 -18.31
C SER A 388 31.73 -4.64 -19.40
N LEU A 389 31.97 -3.38 -19.01
CA LEU A 389 32.26 -2.29 -19.95
C LEU A 389 33.51 -2.56 -20.80
N ARG A 390 34.61 -3.03 -20.19
CA ARG A 390 35.83 -3.39 -20.93
C ARG A 390 35.58 -4.52 -21.92
N ALA A 391 34.83 -5.55 -21.51
CA ALA A 391 34.47 -6.67 -22.37
C ALA A 391 33.56 -6.24 -23.54
N HIS A 392 32.59 -5.36 -23.28
CA HIS A 392 31.71 -4.77 -24.29
C HIS A 392 32.52 -3.96 -25.32
N ASN A 393 33.37 -3.04 -24.86
CA ASN A 393 34.24 -2.23 -25.72
C ASN A 393 35.20 -3.08 -26.56
N ALA A 394 35.80 -4.13 -25.98
CA ALA A 394 36.66 -5.06 -26.72
C ALA A 394 35.87 -5.85 -27.79
N THR A 395 34.59 -6.12 -27.55
CA THR A 395 33.71 -6.79 -28.51
C THR A 395 33.33 -5.85 -29.65
N MET A 396 32.95 -4.60 -29.34
CA MET A 396 32.68 -3.57 -30.33
C MET A 396 33.90 -3.30 -31.22
N ALA A 397 35.09 -3.17 -30.65
CA ALA A 397 36.32 -2.97 -31.41
C ALA A 397 36.60 -4.13 -32.39
N ARG A 398 36.37 -5.39 -31.96
CA ARG A 398 36.49 -6.56 -32.85
C ARG A 398 35.46 -6.54 -33.98
N MET A 399 34.22 -6.17 -33.70
CA MET A 399 33.17 -6.07 -34.73
C MET A 399 33.46 -4.96 -35.73
N MET A 400 33.89 -3.78 -35.26
CA MET A 400 34.34 -2.70 -36.13
C MET A 400 35.49 -3.15 -37.03
N LYS A 401 36.52 -3.81 -36.48
CA LYS A 401 37.64 -4.32 -37.28
C LYS A 401 37.20 -5.29 -38.39
N LYS A 402 36.21 -6.15 -38.11
CA LYS A 402 35.65 -7.08 -39.11
C LYS A 402 34.79 -6.39 -40.18
N ALA A 403 34.13 -5.28 -39.84
CA ALA A 403 33.27 -4.56 -40.79
C ALA A 403 34.08 -3.74 -41.83
N PHE A 404 35.33 -3.41 -41.51
CA PHE A 404 36.24 -2.67 -42.39
C PHE A 404 37.30 -3.54 -43.09
N GLN A 405 37.22 -4.88 -42.93
CA GLN A 405 37.99 -5.88 -43.66
C GLN A 405 37.10 -6.53 -44.71
#